data_AF-A0A3D3YW74-F1
#
_entry.id   AF-A0A3D3YW74-F1
#
_cell.length_a   1.000
_cell.length_b   1.000
_cell.length_c   1.000
_cell.angle_alpha   90.00
_cell.angle_beta   90.00
_cell.angle_gamma   90.00
#
_symmetry.space_group_name_H-M   'P 1'
#
loop_
_entity.id
_entity.type
_entity.pdbx_description
1 polymer ?
#
loop_
_entity_poly.entity_id
_entity_poly.type
_entity_poly.pdbx_seq_one_letter_code
_entity_poly.pdbx_strand_id
1 'polypeptide(L)'
;MARLFSWRPALTIRGREFRGIRGWSGKPTHPPLTDFPVVCYMLAGLFDIISLLKGRHGLTPGSSNFYRAGTYVIVVGAVVSLGTALTGFWDWLKSMPKHTQAWRTANSHMAIMLTVTGIVIVDIILRLSSYHHALVRSSPIVTALSVVAAALVGLGSFYGGSMVYDYAFNVEQDAPVWEERETDVFPADKKHPPAS
;
A
#
# COMPACT_ATOMS: atom_id res chain seq x y z
N MET A 1 -28.78 22.65 -15.41
CA MET A 1 -27.92 21.76 -16.23
C MET A 1 -27.20 20.90 -15.23
N ALA A 2 -27.45 19.59 -15.24
CA ALA A 2 -26.84 18.67 -14.29
C ALA A 2 -25.31 18.80 -14.35
N ARG A 3 -24.68 19.09 -13.20
CA ARG A 3 -23.22 19.09 -13.11
C ARG A 3 -22.68 17.67 -13.28
N LEU A 4 -21.85 17.47 -14.30
CA LEU A 4 -21.22 16.17 -14.58
C LEU A 4 -19.93 15.93 -13.78
N PHE A 5 -19.30 16.98 -13.25
CA PHE A 5 -18.00 16.87 -12.59
C PHE A 5 -17.91 17.67 -11.29
N SER A 6 -17.21 17.10 -10.30
CA SER A 6 -16.89 17.73 -9.02
C SER A 6 -15.39 17.64 -8.75
N TRP A 7 -14.64 18.71 -9.07
CA TRP A 7 -13.17 18.74 -8.94
C TRP A 7 -12.70 19.38 -7.63
N ARG A 8 -13.34 20.48 -7.23
CA ARG A 8 -12.87 21.34 -6.13
C ARG A 8 -12.90 20.66 -4.75
N PRO A 9 -13.96 19.90 -4.37
CA PRO A 9 -14.00 19.23 -3.07
C PRO A 9 -12.92 18.15 -2.91
N ALA A 10 -12.60 17.46 -4.01
CA ALA A 10 -11.55 16.43 -4.03
C ALA A 10 -10.16 17.04 -3.84
N LEU A 11 -9.90 18.23 -4.40
CA LEU A 11 -8.58 18.89 -4.34
C LEU A 11 -8.40 19.77 -3.09
N THR A 12 -9.47 20.28 -2.50
CA THR A 12 -9.35 21.23 -1.37
C THR A 12 -8.80 20.58 -0.10
N ILE A 13 -7.97 21.35 0.60
CA ILE A 13 -7.48 21.05 1.96
C ILE A 13 -8.17 21.96 3.00
N ARG A 14 -8.80 23.06 2.56
CA ARG A 14 -9.48 24.01 3.44
C ARG A 14 -10.59 23.30 4.23
N GLY A 15 -10.64 23.55 5.55
CA GLY A 15 -11.57 22.91 6.48
C GLY A 15 -11.04 21.62 7.12
N ARG A 16 -9.96 21.04 6.59
CA ARG A 16 -9.33 19.84 7.13
C ARG A 16 -8.24 20.19 8.14
N GLU A 17 -8.23 19.48 9.26
CA GLU A 17 -7.17 19.57 10.26
C GLU A 17 -5.91 18.85 9.74
N PHE A 18 -4.74 19.49 9.85
CA PHE A 18 -3.44 18.88 9.52
C PHE A 18 -2.90 18.06 10.70
N ARG A 19 -2.50 16.81 10.45
CA ARG A 19 -2.09 15.84 11.48
C ARG A 19 -0.63 15.39 11.36
N GLY A 20 0.20 16.17 10.66
CA GLY A 20 1.60 15.86 10.40
C GLY A 20 1.74 14.78 9.32
N ILE A 21 2.65 13.82 9.52
CA ILE A 21 2.91 12.74 8.55
C ILE A 21 1.70 11.82 8.32
N ARG A 22 0.73 11.83 9.25
CA ARG A 22 -0.55 11.10 9.12
C ARG A 22 -1.47 11.69 8.04
N GLY A 23 -1.20 12.92 7.59
CA GLY A 23 -1.96 13.60 6.54
C GLY A 23 -2.98 14.58 7.11
N TRP A 24 -4.18 14.62 6.52
CA TRP A 24 -5.27 15.52 6.90
C TRP A 24 -6.51 14.74 7.33
N SER A 25 -7.39 15.37 8.12
CA SER A 25 -8.71 14.79 8.43
C SER A 25 -9.44 14.41 7.14
N GLY A 26 -9.87 13.15 7.05
CA GLY A 26 -10.53 12.56 5.87
C GLY A 26 -9.64 12.39 4.63
N LYS A 27 -8.32 12.58 4.74
CA LYS A 27 -7.29 12.33 3.70
C LYS A 27 -6.02 11.78 4.36
N PRO A 28 -6.05 10.53 4.87
CA PRO A 28 -4.89 9.93 5.51
C PRO A 28 -3.77 9.65 4.50
N THR A 29 -2.51 9.82 4.91
CA THR A 29 -1.34 9.57 4.05
C THR A 29 -1.07 8.09 3.84
N HIS A 30 -1.29 7.27 4.88
CA HIS A 30 -0.89 5.86 4.86
C HIS A 30 -1.59 5.04 3.76
N PRO A 31 -2.93 5.04 3.62
CA PRO A 31 -3.57 4.17 2.63
C PRO A 31 -3.13 4.42 1.18
N PRO A 32 -3.10 5.66 0.64
CA PRO A 32 -2.61 5.88 -0.73
C PRO A 32 -1.13 5.49 -0.91
N LEU A 33 -0.31 5.60 0.13
CA LEU A 33 1.10 5.23 0.05
C LEU A 33 1.29 3.71 -0.01
N THR A 34 0.35 2.93 0.54
CA THR A 34 0.38 1.45 0.51
C THR A 34 0.21 0.87 -0.89
N ASP A 35 -0.41 1.59 -1.84
CA ASP A 35 -0.63 1.10 -3.21
C ASP A 35 0.70 0.75 -3.90
N PHE A 36 1.74 1.55 -3.65
CA PHE A 36 3.07 1.35 -4.23
C PHE A 36 3.73 0.04 -3.81
N PRO A 37 3.98 -0.24 -2.51
CA PRO A 37 4.56 -1.51 -2.09
C PRO A 37 3.67 -2.70 -2.46
N VAL A 38 2.34 -2.56 -2.42
CA VAL A 38 1.43 -3.64 -2.85
C VAL A 38 1.69 -4.04 -4.29
N VAL A 39 1.68 -3.07 -5.22
CA VAL A 39 1.94 -3.34 -6.63
C VAL A 39 3.37 -3.86 -6.83
N CYS A 40 4.36 -3.27 -6.16
CA CYS A 40 5.76 -3.67 -6.32
C CYS A 40 5.99 -5.12 -5.92
N TYR A 41 5.50 -5.55 -4.76
CA TYR A 41 5.71 -6.91 -4.29
C TYR A 41 4.94 -7.94 -5.11
N MET A 42 3.73 -7.60 -5.61
CA MET A 42 3.00 -8.44 -6.56
C MET A 42 3.75 -8.62 -7.87
N LEU A 43 4.27 -7.53 -8.45
CA LEU A 43 5.04 -7.57 -9.70
C LEU A 43 6.38 -8.30 -9.52
N ALA A 44 7.06 -8.14 -8.38
CA ALA A 44 8.28 -8.88 -8.08
C ALA A 44 8.02 -10.40 -8.14
N GLY A 45 7.00 -10.89 -7.41
CA GLY A 45 6.60 -12.30 -7.45
C GLY A 45 6.27 -12.79 -8.86
N LEU A 46 5.51 -12.01 -9.64
CA LEU A 46 5.19 -12.33 -11.04
C LEU A 46 6.45 -12.43 -11.91
N PHE A 47 7.34 -11.45 -11.82
CA PHE A 47 8.56 -11.41 -12.62
C PHE A 47 9.51 -12.56 -12.26
N ASP A 48 9.59 -12.97 -11.00
CA ASP A 48 10.42 -14.11 -10.63
C ASP A 48 9.85 -15.44 -11.11
N ILE A 49 8.53 -15.62 -11.08
CA ILE A 49 7.89 -16.78 -11.71
C ILE A 49 8.28 -16.85 -13.19
N ILE A 50 8.13 -15.73 -13.92
CA ILE A 50 8.45 -15.69 -15.35
C ILE A 50 9.95 -15.96 -15.58
N SER A 51 10.82 -15.36 -14.77
CA SER A 51 12.27 -15.56 -14.86
C SER A 51 12.65 -17.02 -14.62
N LEU A 52 12.10 -17.64 -13.58
CA LEU A 52 12.35 -19.04 -13.22
C LEU A 52 11.91 -19.98 -14.35
N LEU A 53 10.70 -19.78 -14.88
CA LEU A 53 10.15 -20.60 -15.97
C LEU A 53 10.95 -20.45 -17.26
N LYS A 54 11.31 -19.22 -17.66
CA LYS A 54 12.13 -18.97 -18.84
C LYS A 54 13.55 -19.51 -18.72
N GLY A 55 14.07 -19.62 -17.49
CA GLY A 55 15.40 -20.12 -17.20
C GLY A 55 15.49 -21.65 -16.99
N ARG A 56 14.36 -22.38 -17.10
CA ARG A 56 14.29 -23.81 -16.75
C ARG A 56 15.16 -24.71 -17.63
N HIS A 57 15.29 -24.38 -18.92
CA HIS A 57 16.04 -25.16 -19.91
C HIS A 57 17.38 -24.53 -20.30
N GLY A 58 17.82 -23.49 -19.56
CA GLY A 58 19.03 -22.73 -19.85
C GLY A 58 18.84 -21.26 -19.53
N LEU A 59 19.92 -20.56 -19.18
CA LEU A 59 19.87 -19.13 -18.90
C LEU A 59 19.68 -18.36 -20.21
N THR A 60 18.71 -17.45 -20.24
CA THR A 60 18.40 -16.63 -21.42
C THR A 60 18.45 -15.14 -21.08
N PRO A 61 18.60 -14.26 -22.08
CA PRO A 61 18.41 -12.83 -21.87
C PRO A 61 17.01 -12.52 -21.30
N GLY A 62 15.99 -13.29 -21.74
CA GLY A 62 14.63 -13.20 -21.22
C GLY A 62 14.54 -13.46 -19.71
N SER A 63 15.11 -14.56 -19.20
CA SER A 63 15.11 -14.84 -17.76
C SER A 63 15.85 -13.76 -16.98
N SER A 64 16.98 -13.27 -17.51
CA SER A 64 17.80 -12.23 -16.89
C SER A 64 17.06 -10.90 -16.78
N ASN A 65 16.34 -10.50 -17.84
CA ASN A 65 15.57 -9.26 -17.86
C ASN A 65 14.44 -9.27 -16.82
N PHE A 66 13.69 -10.37 -16.72
CA PHE A 66 12.62 -10.48 -15.71
C PHE A 66 13.18 -10.51 -14.28
N TYR A 67 14.28 -11.22 -14.04
CA TYR A 67 14.94 -11.19 -12.72
C TYR A 67 15.38 -9.78 -12.33
N ARG A 68 16.03 -9.05 -13.25
CA ARG A 68 16.49 -7.68 -13.01
C ARG A 68 15.32 -6.71 -12.81
N ALA A 69 14.26 -6.84 -13.60
CA ALA A 69 13.02 -6.07 -13.41
C ALA A 69 12.42 -6.33 -12.01
N GLY A 70 12.32 -7.60 -11.60
CA GLY A 70 11.90 -7.97 -10.25
C GLY A 70 12.78 -7.35 -9.17
N THR A 71 14.11 -7.38 -9.35
CA THR A 71 15.07 -6.76 -8.44
C THR A 71 14.86 -5.26 -8.30
N TYR A 72 14.65 -4.52 -9.40
CA TYR A 72 14.40 -3.08 -9.31
C TYR A 72 13.09 -2.78 -8.59
N VAL A 73 12.02 -3.50 -8.95
CA VAL A 73 10.69 -3.25 -8.40
C VAL A 73 10.64 -3.61 -6.91
N ILE A 74 11.25 -4.71 -6.47
CA ILE A 74 11.27 -5.07 -5.04
C ILE A 74 12.08 -4.06 -4.22
N VAL A 75 13.18 -3.52 -4.76
CA VAL A 75 13.99 -2.48 -4.09
C VAL A 75 13.21 -1.17 -3.99
N VAL A 76 12.55 -0.73 -5.06
CA VAL A 76 11.68 0.46 -5.04
C VAL A 76 10.54 0.26 -4.04
N GLY A 77 9.88 -0.90 -4.07
CA GLY A 77 8.85 -1.28 -3.11
C GLY A 77 9.34 -1.22 -1.67
N ALA A 78 10.55 -1.74 -1.39
CA ALA A 78 11.16 -1.68 -0.07
C ALA A 78 11.38 -0.24 0.40
N VAL A 79 11.95 0.63 -0.43
CA VAL A 79 12.18 2.04 -0.09
C VAL A 79 10.86 2.76 0.22
N VAL A 80 9.83 2.60 -0.60
CA VAL A 80 8.52 3.23 -0.37
C VAL A 80 7.80 2.62 0.83
N SER A 81 8.01 1.32 1.10
CA SER A 81 7.43 0.65 2.26
C SER A 81 7.96 1.21 3.58
N LEU A 82 9.18 1.77 3.62
CA LEU A 82 9.69 2.47 4.82
C LEU A 82 8.82 3.69 5.15
N GLY A 83 8.53 4.53 4.15
CA GLY A 83 7.62 5.67 4.32
C GLY A 83 6.22 5.22 4.73
N THR A 84 5.73 4.15 4.10
CA THR A 84 4.42 3.54 4.40
C THR A 84 4.34 3.04 5.84
N ALA A 85 5.36 2.32 6.30
CA ALA A 85 5.44 1.80 7.66
C ALA A 85 5.50 2.93 8.70
N LEU A 86 6.26 4.00 8.41
CA LEU A 86 6.34 5.17 9.30
C LEU A 86 4.99 5.87 9.45
N THR A 87 4.28 6.14 8.35
CA THR A 87 2.97 6.80 8.44
C THR A 87 1.95 5.91 9.15
N GLY A 88 1.92 4.60 8.86
CA GLY A 88 1.02 3.64 9.51
C GLY A 88 1.33 3.45 11.00
N PHE A 89 2.61 3.42 11.37
CA PHE A 89 3.03 3.34 12.77
C PHE A 89 2.59 4.57 13.57
N TRP A 90 2.71 5.78 12.99
CA TRP A 90 2.22 7.00 13.65
C TRP A 90 0.71 7.02 13.82
N ASP A 91 -0.03 6.52 12.82
CA ASP A 91 -1.48 6.36 12.92
C ASP A 91 -1.87 5.38 14.03
N TRP A 92 -1.21 4.24 14.11
CA TRP A 92 -1.40 3.28 15.19
C TRP A 92 -1.08 3.88 16.58
N LEU A 93 0.05 4.60 16.69
CA LEU A 93 0.53 5.15 17.95
C LEU A 93 -0.34 6.31 18.47
N LYS A 94 -0.86 7.15 17.57
CA LYS A 94 -1.53 8.42 17.94
C LYS A 94 -3.04 8.39 17.82
N SER A 95 -3.60 7.51 16.99
CA SER A 95 -5.03 7.55 16.63
C SER A 95 -5.78 6.29 17.03
N MET A 96 -5.10 5.22 17.46
CA MET A 96 -5.76 3.93 17.75
C MET A 96 -6.05 3.75 19.25
N PRO A 97 -7.34 3.68 19.66
CA PRO A 97 -7.70 3.35 21.04
C PRO A 97 -7.34 1.89 21.35
N LYS A 98 -6.59 1.67 22.43
CA LYS A 98 -6.14 0.34 22.86
C LYS A 98 -7.34 -0.55 23.23
N HIS A 99 -7.14 -1.87 23.15
CA HIS A 99 -8.10 -2.90 23.56
C HIS A 99 -9.43 -2.92 22.78
N THR A 100 -9.49 -2.26 21.61
CA THR A 100 -10.64 -2.31 20.70
C THR A 100 -10.47 -3.40 19.63
N GLN A 101 -11.55 -3.73 18.92
CA GLN A 101 -11.46 -4.59 17.73
C GLN A 101 -10.54 -4.00 16.67
N ALA A 102 -10.68 -2.71 16.36
CA ALA A 102 -9.81 -2.01 15.41
C ALA A 102 -8.33 -2.10 15.78
N TRP A 103 -7.99 -1.96 17.08
CA TRP A 103 -6.62 -2.11 17.56
C TRP A 103 -6.06 -3.53 17.34
N ARG A 104 -6.86 -4.57 17.58
CA ARG A 104 -6.45 -5.97 17.31
C ARG A 104 -6.24 -6.20 15.81
N THR A 105 -7.14 -5.71 14.96
CA THR A 105 -7.00 -5.79 13.50
C THR A 105 -5.75 -5.06 13.01
N ALA A 106 -5.48 -3.87 13.54
CA ALA A 106 -4.28 -3.09 13.23
C ALA A 106 -2.99 -3.82 13.64
N ASN A 107 -2.99 -4.49 14.80
CA ASN A 107 -1.86 -5.32 15.23
C ASN A 107 -1.66 -6.53 14.31
N SER A 108 -2.74 -7.20 13.90
CA SER A 108 -2.66 -8.30 12.93
C SER A 108 -2.08 -7.83 11.59
N HIS A 109 -2.57 -6.69 11.07
CA HIS A 109 -2.01 -6.07 9.87
C HIS A 109 -0.51 -5.77 10.03
N MET A 110 -0.12 -5.10 11.11
CA MET A 110 1.27 -4.75 11.40
C MET A 110 2.17 -5.98 11.50
N ALA A 111 1.73 -7.04 12.18
CA ALA A 111 2.50 -8.28 12.30
C ALA A 111 2.75 -8.94 10.93
N ILE A 112 1.75 -8.95 10.05
CA ILE A 112 1.89 -9.47 8.68
C ILE A 112 2.88 -8.60 7.89
N MET A 113 2.76 -7.27 7.96
CA MET A 113 3.64 -6.35 7.21
C MET A 113 5.09 -6.37 7.71
N LEU A 114 5.33 -6.55 9.02
CA LEU A 114 6.68 -6.76 9.54
C LEU A 114 7.28 -8.09 9.08
N THR A 115 6.46 -9.14 8.98
CA THR A 115 6.88 -10.44 8.41
C THR A 115 7.26 -10.28 6.94
N VAL A 116 6.43 -9.61 6.13
CA VAL A 116 6.73 -9.27 4.73
C VAL A 116 8.05 -8.50 4.64
N THR A 117 8.25 -7.50 5.50
CA THR A 117 9.48 -6.69 5.51
C THR A 117 10.71 -7.56 5.72
N GLY A 118 10.67 -8.50 6.67
CA GLY A 118 11.75 -9.47 6.88
C GLY A 118 12.04 -10.33 5.65
N ILE A 119 10.98 -10.86 5.02
CA ILE A 119 11.09 -11.66 3.79
C ILE A 119 11.74 -10.84 2.67
N VAL A 120 11.27 -9.61 2.44
CA VAL A 120 11.79 -8.71 1.39
C VAL A 120 13.25 -8.35 1.61
N ILE A 121 13.67 -8.11 2.86
CA ILE A 121 15.09 -7.85 3.17
C ILE A 121 15.95 -9.06 2.80
N VAL A 122 15.55 -10.26 3.21
CA VAL A 122 16.27 -11.50 2.86
C VAL A 122 16.31 -11.71 1.35
N ASP A 123 15.18 -11.50 0.67
CA ASP A 123 15.06 -11.62 -0.78
C ASP A 123 16.03 -10.67 -1.51
N ILE A 124 16.06 -9.39 -1.11
CA ILE A 124 17.00 -8.39 -1.67
C ILE A 124 18.45 -8.80 -1.44
N ILE A 125 18.82 -9.27 -0.24
CA ILE A 125 20.19 -9.73 0.05
C ILE A 125 20.59 -10.87 -0.89
N LEU A 126 19.70 -11.86 -1.07
CA LEU A 126 19.94 -12.97 -1.98
C LEU A 126 20.07 -12.49 -3.43
N ARG A 127 19.27 -11.51 -3.86
CA ARG A 127 19.38 -10.94 -5.21
C ARG A 127 20.72 -10.29 -5.47
N LEU A 128 21.18 -9.45 -4.54
CA LEU A 128 22.42 -8.70 -4.69
C LEU A 128 23.64 -9.62 -4.83
N SER A 129 23.61 -10.82 -4.22
CA SER A 129 24.68 -11.82 -4.35
C SER A 129 24.91 -12.32 -5.79
N SER A 130 23.87 -12.32 -6.63
CA SER A 130 23.90 -12.90 -7.99
C SER A 130 23.72 -11.85 -9.08
N TYR A 131 23.57 -10.58 -8.71
CA TYR A 131 23.14 -9.52 -9.62
C TYR A 131 24.14 -9.22 -10.74
N HIS A 132 25.44 -9.36 -10.47
CA HIS A 132 26.51 -9.01 -11.41
C HIS A 132 26.75 -10.05 -12.51
N HIS A 133 26.07 -11.19 -12.49
CA HIS A 133 26.22 -12.20 -13.55
C HIS A 133 25.63 -11.71 -14.88
N ALA A 134 26.36 -11.98 -15.97
CA ALA A 134 25.96 -11.59 -17.34
C ALA A 134 24.62 -12.24 -17.74
N LEU A 135 24.44 -13.52 -17.39
CA LEU A 135 23.17 -14.23 -17.48
C LEU A 135 22.77 -14.73 -16.10
N VAL A 136 21.52 -14.49 -15.73
CA VAL A 136 20.98 -14.82 -14.41
C VAL A 136 19.50 -15.17 -14.53
N ARG A 137 18.97 -15.88 -13.53
CA ARG A 137 17.53 -16.11 -13.38
C ARG A 137 17.17 -16.09 -11.91
N SER A 138 15.90 -15.92 -11.61
CA SER A 138 15.40 -16.14 -10.25
C SER A 138 15.69 -17.58 -9.83
N SER A 139 16.30 -17.74 -8.65
CA SER A 139 16.46 -19.04 -8.02
C SER A 139 15.11 -19.52 -7.45
N PRO A 140 14.91 -20.82 -7.20
CA PRO A 140 13.68 -21.31 -6.57
C PRO A 140 13.40 -20.64 -5.21
N ILE A 141 14.44 -20.39 -4.42
CA ILE A 141 14.32 -19.71 -3.11
C ILE A 141 13.87 -18.25 -3.28
N VAL A 142 14.53 -17.47 -4.15
CA VAL A 142 14.12 -16.07 -4.41
C VAL A 142 12.69 -16.01 -4.93
N THR A 143 12.34 -16.92 -5.85
CA THR A 143 10.98 -16.99 -6.38
C THR A 143 9.97 -17.32 -5.28
N ALA A 144 10.28 -18.27 -4.40
CA ALA A 144 9.41 -18.61 -3.27
C ALA A 144 9.23 -17.44 -2.29
N LEU A 145 10.31 -16.77 -1.91
CA LEU A 145 10.26 -15.59 -1.02
C LEU A 145 9.40 -14.48 -1.63
N SER A 146 9.61 -14.16 -2.90
CA SER A 146 8.84 -13.12 -3.59
C SER A 146 7.35 -13.47 -3.75
N VAL A 147 7.02 -14.74 -4.03
CA VAL A 147 5.62 -15.21 -4.09
C VAL A 147 4.96 -15.18 -2.72
N VAL A 148 5.66 -15.61 -1.66
CA VAL A 148 5.15 -15.55 -0.29
C VAL A 148 4.96 -14.10 0.15
N ALA A 149 5.91 -13.21 -0.16
CA ALA A 149 5.76 -11.79 0.09
C ALA A 149 4.53 -11.22 -0.61
N ALA A 150 4.34 -11.50 -1.91
CA ALA A 150 3.16 -11.08 -2.67
C ALA A 150 1.86 -11.57 -2.03
N ALA A 151 1.79 -12.85 -1.65
CA ALA A 151 0.62 -13.44 -1.01
C ALA A 151 0.31 -12.79 0.35
N LEU A 152 1.33 -12.62 1.21
CA LEU A 152 1.18 -11.99 2.52
C LEU A 152 0.82 -10.50 2.43
N VAL A 153 1.32 -9.79 1.40
CA VAL A 153 0.93 -8.41 1.11
C VAL A 153 -0.53 -8.34 0.70
N GLY A 154 -1.00 -9.28 -0.12
CA GLY A 154 -2.42 -9.44 -0.44
C GLY A 154 -3.25 -9.67 0.84
N LEU A 155 -2.82 -10.60 1.71
CA LEU A 155 -3.48 -10.85 3.00
C LEU A 155 -3.50 -9.59 3.88
N GLY A 156 -2.36 -8.90 4.03
CA GLY A 156 -2.27 -7.67 4.80
C GLY A 156 -3.16 -6.56 4.25
N SER A 157 -3.36 -6.53 2.92
CA SER A 157 -4.27 -5.59 2.27
C SER A 157 -5.73 -5.82 2.65
N PHE A 158 -6.16 -7.06 2.93
CA PHE A 158 -7.50 -7.32 3.49
C PHE A 158 -7.66 -6.70 4.88
N TYR A 159 -6.69 -6.89 5.79
CA TYR A 159 -6.74 -6.27 7.12
C TYR A 159 -6.66 -4.74 7.06
N GLY A 160 -5.81 -4.20 6.16
CA GLY A 160 -5.72 -2.76 5.90
C GLY A 160 -7.02 -2.19 5.35
N GLY A 161 -7.63 -2.91 4.40
CA GLY A 161 -8.93 -2.60 3.82
C GLY A 161 -10.03 -2.55 4.86
N SER A 162 -10.12 -3.53 5.77
CA SER A 162 -11.11 -3.50 6.85
C SER A 162 -10.96 -2.27 7.75
N MET A 163 -9.73 -1.79 8.02
CA MET A 163 -9.55 -0.56 8.78
C MET A 163 -10.14 0.67 8.06
N VAL A 164 -9.95 0.76 6.74
CA VAL A 164 -10.43 1.91 5.94
C VAL A 164 -11.93 1.81 5.64
N TYR A 165 -12.38 0.67 5.13
CA TYR A 165 -13.72 0.48 4.58
C TYR A 165 -14.75 0.07 5.64
N ASP A 166 -14.37 -0.80 6.58
CA ASP A 166 -15.31 -1.30 7.59
C ASP A 166 -15.31 -0.43 8.85
N TYR A 167 -14.14 0.05 9.28
CA TYR A 167 -13.98 0.79 10.55
C TYR A 167 -13.86 2.31 10.38
N ALA A 168 -13.96 2.82 9.15
CA ALA A 168 -13.87 4.24 8.86
C ALA A 168 -12.58 4.93 9.38
N PHE A 169 -11.49 4.19 9.54
CA PHE A 169 -10.33 4.71 10.25
C PHE A 169 -9.69 5.88 9.48
N ASN A 170 -9.69 7.06 10.10
CA ASN A 170 -9.26 8.34 9.52
C ASN A 170 -10.01 8.78 8.24
N VAL A 171 -11.15 8.16 7.91
CA VAL A 171 -12.04 8.60 6.83
C VAL A 171 -13.35 9.15 7.42
N GLU A 172 -13.89 10.21 6.81
CA GLU A 172 -15.11 10.86 7.30
C GLU A 172 -16.33 10.30 6.55
N GLN A 173 -17.16 9.50 7.23
CA GLN A 173 -18.27 8.76 6.60
C GLN A 173 -19.58 9.55 6.45
N ASP A 174 -19.79 10.63 7.21
CA ASP A 174 -20.99 11.44 7.07
C ASP A 174 -20.81 12.51 6.00
N ALA A 175 -21.47 12.32 4.86
CA ALA A 175 -21.61 13.37 3.86
C ALA A 175 -22.90 13.20 3.04
N PRO A 176 -23.71 14.26 2.84
CA PRO A 176 -24.89 14.26 1.97
C PRO A 176 -24.54 14.18 0.47
N VAL A 177 -23.36 13.65 0.12
CA VAL A 177 -22.82 13.58 -1.24
C VAL A 177 -23.55 12.55 -2.12
N TRP A 178 -24.38 11.71 -1.52
CA TRP A 178 -25.19 10.71 -2.21
C TRP A 178 -26.59 11.23 -2.55
N GLU A 179 -26.94 12.43 -2.10
CA GLU A 179 -28.21 13.08 -2.42
C GLU A 179 -28.09 13.89 -3.72
N GLU A 180 -29.16 13.93 -4.52
CA GLU A 180 -29.20 14.72 -5.74
C GLU A 180 -29.14 16.22 -5.43
N ARG A 181 -28.03 16.87 -5.82
CA ARG A 181 -27.78 18.29 -5.60
C ARG A 181 -26.94 18.88 -6.73
N GLU A 182 -27.20 20.14 -7.07
CA GLU A 182 -26.42 20.91 -8.04
C GLU A 182 -25.23 21.66 -7.41
N THR A 183 -25.02 21.49 -6.10
CA THR A 183 -23.96 22.12 -5.32
C THR A 183 -23.04 21.08 -4.72
N ASP A 184 -21.74 21.29 -4.90
CA ASP A 184 -20.68 20.48 -4.30
C ASP A 184 -20.66 20.65 -2.76
N VAL A 185 -20.48 19.56 -2.02
CA VAL A 185 -20.30 19.57 -0.56
C VAL A 185 -18.82 19.67 -0.23
N PHE A 186 -18.41 20.70 0.52
CA PHE A 186 -17.02 20.89 0.93
C PHE A 186 -16.75 20.30 2.33
N PRO A 187 -15.49 19.93 2.64
CA PRO A 187 -15.13 19.44 3.97
C PRO A 187 -15.43 20.43 5.11
N ALA A 188 -15.41 21.74 4.83
CA ALA A 188 -15.76 22.77 5.80
C ALA A 188 -17.26 22.76 6.17
N ASP A 189 -18.11 22.39 5.23
CA ASP A 189 -19.58 22.41 5.39
C ASP A 189 -20.03 21.28 6.34
N LYS A 190 -19.24 20.21 6.47
CA LYS A 190 -19.51 19.12 7.40
C LYS A 190 -19.40 19.52 8.88
N LYS A 191 -18.60 20.54 9.20
CA LYS A 191 -18.42 21.03 10.59
C LYS A 191 -19.54 21.98 11.02
N HIS A 192 -20.20 22.61 10.06
CA HIS A 192 -21.27 23.57 10.26
C HIS A 192 -22.36 23.33 9.21
N PRO A 193 -23.27 22.37 9.44
CA PRO A 193 -24.39 22.16 8.52
C PRO A 193 -25.16 23.48 8.37
N PRO A 194 -25.55 23.86 7.15
CA PRO A 194 -26.36 25.07 6.95
C PRO A 194 -27.63 24.97 7.79
N ALA A 195 -28.00 26.07 8.46
CA ALA A 195 -29.27 26.15 9.18
C ALA A 195 -30.40 25.86 8.18
N SER A 196 -31.21 24.86 8.49
CA SER A 196 -32.42 24.46 7.76
C SER A 196 -33.46 25.57 7.76
#